data_AF-A0A7X5D4P6-F1
#
_entry.id   AF-A0A7X5D4P6-F1
#
_cell.length_a   1.000
_cell.length_b   1.000
_cell.length_c   1.000
_cell.angle_alpha   90.00
_cell.angle_beta   90.00
_cell.angle_gamma   90.00
#
_symmetry.space_group_name_H-M   'P 1'
#
loop_
_entity.id
_entity.type
_entity.pdbx_description
1 polymer ?
#
loop_
_entity_poly.entity_id
_entity_poly.type
_entity_poly.pdbx_seq_one_letter_code
_entity_poly.pdbx_strand_id
1 'polypeptide(L)'
;MRHVSKENDLFKKTENQEAPASAEGYGARIGGEASSASLQRRRRMPRLHPRAFVRPVAAVSLAAAIGAGGMFSYFTDEDSVDNVLSVASDNLSIQVVEQQWSQLPDEDGDGIPDAAQNMLPLQWVVKDPKVVNGGTDGVGAYVMARVSVPVADVSYRDDEGKTVQGKDVELFSYQVSSDKWSEAGAPVVEDGYAVHSYRYADMLAPGQETPVLFDRISLINLVGGQGQAGEKVVNVTAVAIQEEGFATADEAWNAYEAQKRALDAADAQPGEKA
;
A
#
# COMPACT_ATOMS: atom_id res chain seq x y z
N MET A 1 -19.20 50.87 35.22
CA MET A 1 -20.51 51.16 34.58
C MET A 1 -20.64 50.20 33.40
N ARG A 2 -21.75 49.46 33.23
CA ARG A 2 -22.88 49.78 32.33
C ARG A 2 -22.39 50.22 30.94
N HIS A 3 -22.74 49.56 29.83
CA HIS A 3 -24.07 49.01 29.49
C HIS A 3 -24.11 47.55 28.97
N VAL A 4 -25.33 46.99 28.95
CA VAL A 4 -25.75 45.71 28.34
C VAL A 4 -27.06 45.98 27.58
N SER A 5 -27.24 45.44 26.36
CA SER A 5 -28.49 45.20 25.59
C SER A 5 -28.21 45.12 24.08
N LYS A 6 -28.93 44.36 23.22
CA LYS A 6 -29.98 43.32 23.44
C LYS A 6 -30.19 42.47 22.15
N GLU A 7 -30.97 41.40 22.25
CA GLU A 7 -31.37 40.53 21.12
C GLU A 7 -32.46 41.13 20.18
N ASN A 8 -32.60 40.51 19.01
CA ASN A 8 -33.81 40.16 18.22
C ASN A 8 -33.29 39.58 16.88
N ASP A 9 -33.58 38.37 16.37
CA ASP A 9 -34.56 37.30 16.66
C ASP A 9 -36.04 37.54 16.24
N LEU A 10 -36.70 36.45 15.82
CA LEU A 10 -37.96 36.30 15.05
C LEU A 10 -37.87 36.85 13.61
N PHE A 11 -38.45 36.27 12.55
CA PHE A 11 -39.56 35.31 12.31
C PHE A 11 -39.13 34.32 11.17
N LYS A 12 -39.50 33.02 11.00
CA LYS A 12 -40.68 32.15 11.26
C LYS A 12 -41.95 32.52 10.45
N LYS A 13 -42.76 31.63 9.86
CA LYS A 13 -42.78 30.14 9.73
C LYS A 13 -42.58 29.76 8.24
N THR A 14 -43.17 28.82 7.48
CA THR A 14 -44.23 27.74 7.51
C THR A 14 -43.82 26.73 6.40
N GLU A 15 -43.91 25.39 6.50
CA GLU A 15 -45.06 24.46 6.64
C GLU A 15 -45.87 24.30 5.33
N ASN A 16 -46.16 23.10 4.78
CA ASN A 16 -45.91 21.69 5.16
C ASN A 16 -45.70 20.84 3.86
N GLN A 17 -45.65 19.50 3.73
CA GLN A 17 -45.90 18.27 4.54
C GLN A 17 -45.10 17.11 3.86
N GLU A 18 -45.00 15.82 4.24
CA GLU A 18 -45.54 14.90 5.28
C GLU A 18 -44.48 13.76 5.51
N ALA A 19 -44.85 12.60 6.09
CA ALA A 19 -44.11 11.33 6.15
C ALA A 19 -45.10 10.13 5.97
N PRO A 20 -44.77 8.82 6.13
CA PRO A 20 -44.28 8.16 7.37
C PRO A 20 -43.01 7.27 7.16
N ALA A 21 -42.14 7.03 8.16
CA ALA A 21 -42.16 5.99 9.22
C ALA A 21 -42.09 4.51 8.71
N SER A 22 -41.47 3.51 9.36
CA SER A 22 -40.77 3.32 10.66
C SER A 22 -39.84 2.09 10.53
N ALA A 23 -38.58 2.06 11.00
CA ALA A 23 -38.08 1.84 12.38
C ALA A 23 -38.26 0.41 12.95
N GLU A 24 -37.24 -0.06 13.69
CA GLU A 24 -37.12 -1.36 14.43
C GLU A 24 -37.00 -2.65 13.57
N GLY A 25 -36.29 -3.71 13.99
CA GLY A 25 -35.47 -3.91 15.19
C GLY A 25 -34.70 -5.25 15.18
N TYR A 26 -33.70 -5.41 16.06
CA TYR A 26 -32.89 -6.64 16.20
C TYR A 26 -33.72 -7.80 16.81
N GLY A 27 -33.61 -9.02 16.27
CA GLY A 27 -34.26 -10.20 16.85
C GLY A 27 -33.84 -11.54 16.24
N ALA A 28 -33.03 -12.31 16.95
CA ALA A 28 -32.61 -13.66 16.54
C ALA A 28 -33.59 -14.74 17.03
N ARG A 29 -33.76 -15.83 16.26
CA ARG A 29 -34.16 -17.17 16.77
C ARG A 29 -33.90 -18.30 15.78
N ILE A 30 -33.94 -19.52 16.30
CA ILE A 30 -33.44 -20.76 15.68
C ILE A 30 -34.60 -21.65 15.20
N GLY A 31 -34.43 -22.27 14.03
CA GLY A 31 -35.04 -23.56 13.67
C GLY A 31 -36.50 -23.54 13.24
N GLY A 32 -36.96 -24.68 12.69
CA GLY A 32 -38.36 -24.89 12.28
C GLY A 32 -38.51 -25.58 10.92
N GLU A 33 -38.52 -26.91 10.98
CA GLU A 33 -38.97 -27.94 10.03
C GLU A 33 -39.70 -27.60 8.71
N ALA A 34 -39.59 -28.56 7.78
CA ALA A 34 -40.22 -28.57 6.46
C ALA A 34 -41.76 -28.46 6.49
N SER A 35 -42.33 -27.87 5.42
CA SER A 35 -43.74 -28.06 5.05
C SER A 35 -43.89 -28.27 3.54
N SER A 36 -44.74 -29.22 3.15
CA SER A 36 -44.79 -29.77 1.79
C SER A 36 -46.09 -29.44 1.04
N ALA A 37 -45.98 -28.67 -0.04
CA ALA A 37 -46.96 -28.55 -1.14
C ALA A 37 -46.25 -27.89 -2.35
N SER A 38 -46.45 -28.23 -3.62
CA SER A 38 -47.31 -29.21 -4.28
C SER A 38 -46.63 -29.64 -5.61
N LEU A 39 -47.00 -30.71 -6.33
CA LEU A 39 -48.13 -30.75 -7.27
C LEU A 39 -48.42 -32.20 -7.70
N GLN A 40 -49.70 -32.57 -7.82
CA GLN A 40 -50.07 -33.90 -8.33
C GLN A 40 -50.22 -33.89 -9.86
N ARG A 41 -49.45 -34.74 -10.57
CA ARG A 41 -49.84 -35.25 -11.91
C ARG A 41 -49.61 -36.75 -12.04
N ARG A 42 -50.61 -37.53 -11.62
CA ARG A 42 -50.70 -38.97 -11.95
C ARG A 42 -51.01 -39.14 -13.45
N ARG A 43 -50.09 -39.70 -14.22
CA ARG A 43 -50.40 -40.48 -15.43
C ARG A 43 -49.70 -41.84 -15.37
N ARG A 44 -50.33 -42.86 -15.96
CA ARG A 44 -50.00 -44.29 -15.72
C ARG A 44 -48.89 -44.77 -16.66
N MET A 45 -47.95 -45.57 -16.15
CA MET A 45 -47.16 -46.47 -16.98
C MET A 45 -47.99 -47.71 -17.37
N PRO A 46 -47.91 -48.20 -18.62
CA PRO A 46 -48.06 -49.62 -18.95
C PRO A 46 -46.78 -50.39 -18.59
N ARG A 47 -46.88 -51.71 -18.37
CA ARG A 47 -45.74 -52.59 -18.07
C ARG A 47 -45.71 -53.77 -19.05
N LEU A 48 -44.52 -54.03 -19.64
CA LEU A 48 -44.09 -55.34 -20.20
C LEU A 48 -44.86 -55.79 -21.47
N HIS A 49 -44.43 -56.74 -22.31
CA HIS A 49 -43.24 -57.62 -22.36
C HIS A 49 -42.84 -57.89 -23.86
N PRO A 50 -41.83 -58.72 -24.22
CA PRO A 50 -41.18 -58.66 -25.54
C PRO A 50 -41.78 -59.55 -26.63
N ARG A 51 -41.36 -59.32 -27.89
CA ARG A 51 -41.18 -60.35 -28.94
C ARG A 51 -40.26 -59.84 -30.06
N ALA A 52 -39.48 -60.74 -30.64
CA ALA A 52 -38.53 -60.45 -31.73
C ALA A 52 -39.11 -60.81 -33.11
N PHE A 53 -38.54 -60.24 -34.18
CA PHE A 53 -38.67 -60.75 -35.54
C PHE A 53 -37.32 -60.77 -36.26
N VAL A 54 -37.25 -61.41 -37.43
CA VAL A 54 -36.04 -62.13 -37.87
C VAL A 54 -35.17 -61.35 -38.89
N ARG A 55 -33.87 -61.66 -38.84
CA ARG A 55 -32.79 -61.26 -39.77
C ARG A 55 -33.06 -61.60 -41.26
N PRO A 56 -32.30 -60.98 -42.17
CA PRO A 56 -31.51 -61.73 -43.16
C PRO A 56 -30.03 -61.81 -42.74
N VAL A 57 -29.34 -62.87 -43.15
CA VAL A 57 -27.94 -63.14 -42.78
C VAL A 57 -27.00 -62.73 -43.92
N ALA A 58 -25.98 -61.94 -43.57
CA ALA A 58 -24.75 -61.83 -44.35
C ALA A 58 -23.60 -62.25 -43.42
N ALA A 59 -23.09 -63.47 -43.59
CA ALA A 59 -22.02 -64.01 -42.76
C ALA A 59 -20.69 -63.91 -43.51
N VAL A 60 -19.74 -63.13 -42.97
CA VAL A 60 -18.34 -63.17 -43.38
C VAL A 60 -17.47 -63.30 -42.13
N SER A 61 -16.86 -64.48 -42.02
CA SER A 61 -15.61 -64.80 -41.33
C SER A 61 -15.26 -64.10 -40.01
N LEU A 62 -15.30 -64.89 -38.93
CA LEU A 62 -14.58 -64.65 -37.69
C LEU A 62 -13.07 -64.44 -37.95
N ALA A 63 -12.52 -63.32 -37.52
CA ALA A 63 -11.07 -63.12 -37.35
C ALA A 63 -10.79 -62.85 -35.87
N ALA A 64 -10.28 -63.84 -35.15
CA ALA A 64 -9.99 -63.73 -33.72
C ALA A 64 -8.63 -63.06 -33.49
N ALA A 65 -8.63 -61.78 -33.15
CA ALA A 65 -7.46 -61.10 -32.59
C ALA A 65 -7.57 -61.11 -31.06
N ILE A 66 -6.72 -61.91 -30.39
CA ILE A 66 -6.61 -61.92 -28.92
C ILE A 66 -5.81 -60.69 -28.49
N GLY A 67 -6.49 -59.54 -28.46
CA GLY A 67 -5.99 -58.35 -27.75
C GLY A 67 -6.13 -58.57 -26.25
N ALA A 68 -5.00 -58.68 -25.54
CA ALA A 68 -4.99 -58.91 -24.09
C ALA A 68 -5.35 -57.63 -23.31
N GLY A 69 -6.62 -57.22 -23.39
CA GLY A 69 -7.22 -56.18 -22.55
C GLY A 69 -7.39 -56.65 -21.10
N GLY A 70 -6.27 -56.92 -20.43
CA GLY A 70 -6.23 -57.32 -19.03
C GLY A 70 -6.84 -56.27 -18.12
N MET A 71 -7.55 -56.71 -17.08
CA MET A 71 -8.33 -55.83 -16.22
C MET A 71 -7.45 -54.90 -15.38
N PHE A 72 -7.51 -53.60 -15.69
CA PHE A 72 -7.18 -52.53 -14.75
C PHE A 72 -8.29 -51.48 -14.79
N SER A 73 -9.32 -51.67 -13.96
CA SER A 73 -10.19 -50.57 -13.52
C SER A 73 -9.44 -49.73 -12.48
N TYR A 74 -8.38 -49.05 -12.93
CA TYR A 74 -7.83 -47.92 -12.19
C TYR A 74 -8.92 -46.84 -12.08
N PHE A 75 -8.88 -46.06 -11.00
CA PHE A 75 -9.90 -45.07 -10.64
C PHE A 75 -10.35 -44.26 -11.86
N THR A 76 -11.61 -44.42 -12.25
CA THR A 76 -12.22 -43.72 -13.41
C THR A 76 -13.06 -42.52 -12.98
N ASP A 77 -12.78 -41.99 -11.80
CA ASP A 77 -13.49 -40.88 -11.15
C ASP A 77 -12.40 -40.07 -10.44
N GLU A 78 -12.23 -38.81 -10.88
CA GLU A 78 -11.20 -37.89 -10.45
C GLU A 78 -11.87 -36.51 -10.34
N ASP A 79 -11.97 -36.00 -9.11
CA ASP A 79 -12.61 -34.73 -8.78
C ASP A 79 -11.55 -33.80 -8.20
N SER A 80 -11.41 -32.60 -8.79
CA SER A 80 -10.34 -31.66 -8.46
C SER A 80 -10.89 -30.25 -8.21
N VAL A 81 -10.45 -29.66 -7.09
CA VAL A 81 -10.74 -28.26 -6.74
C VAL A 81 -9.43 -27.50 -6.69
N ASP A 82 -9.21 -26.68 -7.71
CA ASP A 82 -8.06 -25.77 -7.76
C ASP A 82 -8.26 -24.63 -6.76
N ASN A 83 -7.42 -24.60 -5.72
CA ASN A 83 -7.38 -23.53 -4.75
C ASN A 83 -6.41 -22.46 -5.26
N VAL A 84 -6.92 -21.54 -6.09
CA VAL A 84 -6.15 -20.41 -6.61
C VAL A 84 -5.90 -19.42 -5.48
N LEU A 85 -4.62 -19.23 -5.13
CA LEU A 85 -4.17 -18.25 -4.13
C LEU A 85 -3.44 -17.11 -4.84
N SER A 86 -3.72 -15.87 -4.44
CA SER A 86 -2.99 -14.67 -4.86
C SER A 86 -2.20 -14.07 -3.70
N VAL A 87 -1.14 -13.33 -4.02
CA VAL A 87 -0.31 -12.60 -3.05
C VAL A 87 -0.26 -11.15 -3.51
N ALA A 88 -0.52 -10.19 -2.60
CA ALA A 88 -0.64 -8.78 -2.96
C ALA A 88 0.70 -8.08 -3.30
N SER A 89 1.84 -8.79 -3.17
CA SER A 89 3.18 -8.33 -3.56
C SER A 89 3.26 -7.83 -5.01
N ASP A 90 2.49 -8.47 -5.89
CA ASP A 90 2.54 -8.24 -7.32
C ASP A 90 1.62 -7.07 -7.74
N ASN A 91 0.70 -6.69 -6.84
CA ASN A 91 -0.31 -5.66 -7.05
C ASN A 91 -0.04 -4.36 -6.27
N LEU A 92 0.79 -4.37 -5.23
CA LEU A 92 1.24 -3.15 -4.55
C LEU A 92 2.49 -2.58 -5.23
N SER A 93 2.34 -1.44 -5.91
CA SER A 93 3.45 -0.70 -6.51
C SER A 93 3.48 0.73 -5.98
N ILE A 94 4.63 1.17 -5.46
CA ILE A 94 4.84 2.55 -5.02
C ILE A 94 5.99 3.21 -5.77
N GLN A 95 5.84 4.50 -6.06
CA GLN A 95 6.83 5.30 -6.81
C GLN A 95 7.00 6.65 -6.13
N VAL A 96 8.25 7.09 -5.94
CA VAL A 96 8.55 8.48 -5.56
C VAL A 96 8.60 9.31 -6.84
N VAL A 97 7.94 10.47 -6.85
CA VAL A 97 7.90 11.38 -8.01
C VAL A 97 8.22 12.81 -7.58
N GLU A 98 8.97 13.52 -8.42
CA GLU A 98 9.35 14.93 -8.25
C GLU A 98 9.17 15.67 -9.60
N GLN A 99 7.94 16.11 -9.88
CA GLN A 99 7.59 16.67 -11.18
C GLN A 99 8.25 18.04 -11.43
N GLN A 100 8.41 18.86 -10.39
CA GLN A 100 9.04 20.18 -10.51
C GLN A 100 10.56 20.05 -10.64
N TRP A 101 11.19 19.12 -9.93
CA TRP A 101 12.63 18.83 -10.10
C TRP A 101 12.93 18.40 -11.55
N SER A 102 12.16 17.44 -12.10
CA SER A 102 12.32 16.98 -13.49
C SER A 102 11.90 18.00 -14.58
N GLN A 103 11.49 19.21 -14.20
CA GLN A 103 11.18 20.31 -15.11
C GLN A 103 12.17 21.49 -15.01
N LEU A 104 13.17 21.41 -14.13
CA LEU A 104 14.21 22.43 -14.06
C LEU A 104 15.14 22.37 -15.29
N PRO A 105 15.72 23.52 -15.71
CA PRO A 105 16.77 23.56 -16.71
C PRO A 105 18.00 22.73 -16.31
N ASP A 106 18.56 22.06 -17.31
CA ASP A 106 19.81 21.31 -17.33
C ASP A 106 20.42 21.63 -18.71
N GLU A 107 21.22 22.71 -18.80
CA GLU A 107 21.72 23.24 -20.08
C GLU A 107 22.95 22.49 -20.62
N ASP A 108 23.71 21.80 -19.76
CA ASP A 108 24.89 21.01 -20.16
C ASP A 108 24.62 19.50 -20.32
N GLY A 109 23.55 18.98 -19.71
CA GLY A 109 23.09 17.60 -19.84
C GLY A 109 23.77 16.62 -18.87
N ASP A 110 24.34 17.09 -17.74
CA ASP A 110 24.96 16.23 -16.74
C ASP A 110 23.96 15.50 -15.81
N GLY A 111 22.69 15.91 -15.82
CA GLY A 111 21.61 15.34 -15.01
C GLY A 111 21.42 16.02 -13.64
N ILE A 112 22.17 17.08 -13.34
CA ILE A 112 22.04 17.95 -12.18
C ILE A 112 21.53 19.30 -12.67
N PRO A 113 20.27 19.69 -12.37
CA PRO A 113 19.72 20.94 -12.87
C PRO A 113 20.57 22.17 -12.51
N ASP A 114 20.64 23.17 -13.40
CA ASP A 114 21.52 24.35 -13.29
C ASP A 114 21.38 25.07 -11.93
N ALA A 115 20.17 25.07 -11.35
CA ALA A 115 19.85 25.68 -10.07
C ALA A 115 20.42 24.93 -8.84
N ALA A 116 20.71 23.63 -9.01
CA ALA A 116 21.34 22.75 -8.01
C ALA A 116 22.86 22.61 -8.21
N GLN A 117 23.38 22.93 -9.39
CA GLN A 117 24.82 23.09 -9.58
C GLN A 117 25.35 24.26 -8.73
N ASN A 118 26.56 24.11 -8.17
CA ASN A 118 27.34 25.19 -7.52
C ASN A 118 26.59 26.03 -6.45
N MET A 119 25.63 25.43 -5.72
CA MET A 119 24.80 26.13 -4.75
C MET A 119 25.59 26.96 -3.71
N LEU A 120 25.14 28.20 -3.51
CA LEU A 120 25.64 29.08 -2.45
C LEU A 120 24.98 28.77 -1.09
N PRO A 121 25.62 29.12 0.05
CA PRO A 121 24.98 29.02 1.36
C PRO A 121 23.66 29.80 1.41
N LEU A 122 22.61 29.19 1.98
CA LEU A 122 21.22 29.68 1.98
C LEU A 122 20.54 29.78 0.59
N GLN A 123 21.18 29.30 -0.49
CA GLN A 123 20.48 29.02 -1.74
C GLN A 123 19.51 27.85 -1.51
N TRP A 124 18.35 27.92 -2.16
CA TRP A 124 17.35 26.86 -2.16
C TRP A 124 17.10 26.38 -3.57
N VAL A 125 16.67 25.12 -3.70
CA VAL A 125 16.20 24.52 -4.95
C VAL A 125 14.85 23.89 -4.70
N VAL A 126 13.94 24.05 -5.65
CA VAL A 126 12.60 23.45 -5.60
C VAL A 126 12.71 21.93 -5.67
N LYS A 127 11.87 21.27 -4.86
CA LYS A 127 11.69 19.81 -4.82
C LYS A 127 10.19 19.57 -4.64
N ASP A 128 9.70 18.40 -5.00
CA ASP A 128 8.29 18.07 -4.80
C ASP A 128 8.02 16.58 -4.56
N PRO A 129 8.81 15.87 -3.71
CA PRO A 129 8.64 14.45 -3.46
C PRO A 129 7.25 14.11 -2.94
N LYS A 130 6.52 13.36 -3.77
CA LYS A 130 5.30 12.64 -3.40
C LYS A 130 5.54 11.14 -3.56
N VAL A 131 4.72 10.33 -2.91
CA VAL A 131 4.61 8.90 -3.19
C VAL A 131 3.29 8.62 -3.89
N VAL A 132 3.33 7.89 -5.00
CA VAL A 132 2.16 7.43 -5.76
C VAL A 132 1.98 5.94 -5.53
N ASN A 133 0.77 5.49 -5.18
CA ASN A 133 0.41 4.07 -5.26
C ASN A 133 0.00 3.76 -6.71
N GLY A 134 0.93 3.25 -7.50
CA GLY A 134 0.72 2.79 -8.88
C GLY A 134 0.20 1.35 -8.99
N GLY A 135 -0.26 0.77 -7.88
CA GLY A 135 -0.75 -0.60 -7.81
C GLY A 135 -2.06 -0.87 -8.54
N THR A 136 -2.44 -2.14 -8.58
CA THR A 136 -3.64 -2.67 -9.24
C THR A 136 -4.60 -3.35 -8.25
N ASP A 137 -5.79 -3.72 -8.74
CA ASP A 137 -6.79 -4.56 -8.06
C ASP A 137 -7.26 -4.10 -6.66
N GLY A 138 -7.11 -2.81 -6.35
CA GLY A 138 -7.70 -2.19 -5.16
C GLY A 138 -6.84 -2.23 -3.89
N VAL A 139 -5.58 -2.68 -3.95
CA VAL A 139 -4.69 -2.78 -2.77
C VAL A 139 -4.27 -1.39 -2.26
N GLY A 140 -4.93 -0.88 -1.22
CA GLY A 140 -4.46 0.28 -0.47
C GLY A 140 -3.23 -0.05 0.38
N ALA A 141 -2.47 0.98 0.74
CA ALA A 141 -1.23 0.81 1.48
C ALA A 141 -0.91 1.97 2.43
N TYR A 142 -0.22 1.67 3.52
CA TYR A 142 0.38 2.64 4.42
C TYR A 142 1.83 2.90 4.00
N VAL A 143 2.21 4.18 3.90
CA VAL A 143 3.46 4.62 3.26
C VAL A 143 4.42 5.23 4.28
N MET A 144 5.71 4.94 4.12
CA MET A 144 6.80 5.63 4.80
C MET A 144 7.85 6.08 3.79
N ALA A 145 8.05 7.39 3.67
CA ALA A 145 9.15 7.98 2.93
C ALA A 145 10.42 8.00 3.80
N ARG A 146 11.59 7.98 3.15
CA ARG A 146 12.88 8.22 3.80
C ARG A 146 13.67 9.28 3.04
N VAL A 147 14.21 10.25 3.77
CA VAL A 147 15.04 11.33 3.22
C VAL A 147 16.46 11.14 3.73
N SER A 148 17.39 10.89 2.82
CA SER A 148 18.81 10.76 3.13
C SER A 148 19.50 12.09 2.84
N VAL A 149 19.88 12.82 3.89
CA VAL A 149 20.57 14.11 3.82
C VAL A 149 22.06 13.88 4.03
N PRO A 150 22.96 14.29 3.12
CA PRO A 150 24.40 14.08 3.30
C PRO A 150 24.91 14.91 4.49
N VAL A 151 25.71 14.27 5.36
CA VAL A 151 26.31 14.89 6.55
C VAL A 151 27.82 15.10 6.39
N ALA A 152 28.38 16.12 7.03
CA ALA A 152 29.82 16.33 7.11
C ALA A 152 30.27 17.11 8.35
N ASP A 153 31.55 16.97 8.69
CA ASP A 153 32.21 17.78 9.72
C ASP A 153 32.54 19.18 9.14
N VAL A 154 31.77 20.19 9.56
CA VAL A 154 31.80 21.54 8.96
C VAL A 154 31.74 22.67 10.00
N SER A 155 32.20 23.84 9.57
CA SER A 155 31.88 25.10 10.23
C SER A 155 30.67 25.74 9.54
N TYR A 156 29.67 26.20 10.30
CA TYR A 156 28.46 26.85 9.77
C TYR A 156 28.02 28.01 10.68
N ARG A 157 27.05 28.81 10.23
CA ARG A 157 26.34 29.79 11.05
C ARG A 157 25.03 29.21 11.57
N ASP A 158 24.83 29.29 12.88
CA ASP A 158 23.54 29.01 13.51
C ASP A 158 22.52 30.15 13.26
N ASP A 159 21.27 29.96 13.71
CA ASP A 159 20.18 30.94 13.56
C ASP A 159 20.44 32.27 14.30
N GLU A 160 21.36 32.28 15.29
CA GLU A 160 21.83 33.50 15.96
C GLU A 160 22.93 34.22 15.15
N GLY A 161 23.36 33.65 14.02
CA GLY A 161 24.41 34.18 13.16
C GLY A 161 25.82 33.97 13.71
N LYS A 162 26.01 33.08 14.68
CA LYS A 162 27.29 32.74 15.30
C LYS A 162 27.92 31.54 14.59
N THR A 163 29.25 31.54 14.46
CA THR A 163 29.96 30.39 13.86
C THR A 163 30.01 29.24 14.86
N VAL A 164 29.55 28.06 14.42
CA VAL A 164 29.60 26.79 15.14
C VAL A 164 30.43 25.80 14.32
N GLN A 165 31.20 24.95 14.99
CA GLN A 165 31.76 23.73 14.40
C GLN A 165 30.92 22.55 14.87
N GLY A 166 30.43 21.75 13.93
CA GLY A 166 29.67 20.54 14.20
C GLY A 166 30.35 19.31 13.59
N LYS A 167 30.03 18.15 14.15
CA LYS A 167 30.34 16.83 13.61
C LYS A 167 29.06 16.26 13.00
N ASP A 168 29.16 15.53 11.89
CA ASP A 168 28.01 14.86 11.24
C ASP A 168 26.83 15.82 10.95
N VAL A 169 27.11 17.05 10.50
CA VAL A 169 26.08 18.08 10.28
C VAL A 169 25.40 17.87 8.94
N GLU A 170 24.06 17.83 8.94
CA GLU A 170 23.21 17.85 7.74
C GLU A 170 23.53 19.06 6.85
N LEU A 171 23.96 18.82 5.61
CA LEU A 171 24.35 19.90 4.71
C LEU A 171 23.16 20.63 4.07
N PHE A 172 21.97 20.02 4.07
CA PHE A 172 20.75 20.58 3.49
C PHE A 172 19.60 20.56 4.50
N SER A 173 18.86 21.66 4.60
CA SER A 173 17.63 21.75 5.40
C SER A 173 16.39 21.84 4.51
N TYR A 174 15.26 21.38 5.05
CA TYR A 174 13.95 21.43 4.42
C TYR A 174 12.87 21.61 5.51
N GLN A 175 11.62 21.79 5.10
CA GLN A 175 10.48 21.88 6.01
C GLN A 175 9.37 20.98 5.48
N VAL A 176 8.76 20.19 6.36
CA VAL A 176 7.69 19.25 5.99
C VAL A 176 6.41 20.03 5.65
N SER A 177 5.88 19.83 4.45
CA SER A 177 4.82 20.69 3.87
C SER A 177 3.38 20.30 4.26
N SER A 178 3.18 19.19 4.99
CA SER A 178 1.85 18.76 5.46
C SER A 178 1.91 18.08 6.82
N ASP A 179 0.88 18.36 7.64
CA ASP A 179 0.55 17.72 8.91
C ASP A 179 0.21 16.22 8.81
N LYS A 180 0.01 15.70 7.60
CA LYS A 180 -0.20 14.27 7.31
C LYS A 180 1.09 13.45 7.30
N TRP A 181 2.26 14.09 7.35
CA TRP A 181 3.56 13.46 7.47
C TRP A 181 4.09 13.59 8.90
N SER A 182 4.46 12.47 9.53
CA SER A 182 5.04 12.43 10.89
C SER A 182 6.40 11.74 10.91
N GLU A 183 7.37 12.32 11.64
CA GLU A 183 8.72 11.75 11.73
C GLU A 183 8.75 10.53 12.67
N ALA A 184 9.24 9.42 12.16
CA ALA A 184 9.17 8.10 12.78
C ALA A 184 10.41 7.81 13.65
N GLY A 185 10.55 8.56 14.73
CA GLY A 185 11.68 8.46 15.66
C GLY A 185 12.70 9.58 15.45
N ALA A 186 13.95 9.33 15.82
CA ALA A 186 15.06 10.24 15.53
C ALA A 186 15.79 9.82 14.23
N PRO A 187 16.38 10.77 13.48
CA PRO A 187 17.18 10.44 12.30
C PRO A 187 18.36 9.51 12.63
N VAL A 188 18.65 8.57 11.74
CA VAL A 188 19.78 7.63 11.87
C VAL A 188 20.94 8.14 11.03
N VAL A 189 22.12 8.30 11.62
CA VAL A 189 23.33 8.67 10.87
C VAL A 189 24.10 7.41 10.47
N GLU A 190 24.08 7.09 9.18
CA GLU A 190 24.75 5.92 8.58
C GLU A 190 25.32 6.25 7.19
N ASP A 191 26.45 5.64 6.81
CA ASP A 191 27.12 5.75 5.50
C ASP A 191 27.34 7.18 4.94
N GLY A 192 27.41 8.18 5.82
CA GLY A 192 27.60 9.59 5.45
C GLY A 192 26.30 10.38 5.24
N TYR A 193 25.15 9.84 5.67
CA TYR A 193 23.84 10.47 5.58
C TYR A 193 23.12 10.45 6.93
N ALA A 194 22.36 11.52 7.24
CA ALA A 194 21.26 11.47 8.19
C ALA A 194 20.01 10.96 7.43
N VAL A 195 19.43 9.87 7.90
CA VAL A 195 18.26 9.23 7.31
C VAL A 195 17.04 9.50 8.18
N HIS A 196 16.22 10.45 7.72
CA HIS A 196 14.92 10.75 8.30
C HIS A 196 13.89 9.79 7.73
N SER A 197 12.94 9.33 8.56
CA SER A 197 11.84 8.48 8.11
C SER A 197 10.52 9.18 8.43
N TYR A 198 9.66 9.37 7.43
CA TYR A 198 8.36 10.04 7.58
C TYR A 198 7.22 9.08 7.22
N ARG A 199 6.29 8.86 8.15
CA ARG A 199 5.07 8.07 7.90
C ARG A 199 3.96 8.97 7.37
N TYR A 200 3.24 8.50 6.37
CA TYR A 200 1.98 9.11 5.94
C TYR A 200 0.85 8.58 6.82
N ALA A 201 0.01 9.49 7.33
CA ALA A 201 -1.01 9.15 8.34
C ALA A 201 -2.21 8.35 7.79
N ASP A 202 -2.57 8.57 6.52
CA ASP A 202 -3.75 7.93 5.90
C ASP A 202 -3.34 6.70 5.06
N MET A 203 -4.30 5.84 4.74
CA MET A 203 -4.13 4.85 3.67
C MET A 203 -4.03 5.55 2.31
N LEU A 204 -3.12 5.08 1.46
CA LEU A 204 -2.96 5.50 0.07
C LEU A 204 -3.54 4.43 -0.88
N ALA A 205 -4.73 4.69 -1.42
CA ALA A 205 -5.40 3.79 -2.37
C ALA A 205 -4.72 3.78 -3.75
N PRO A 206 -4.91 2.73 -4.58
CA PRO A 206 -4.40 2.70 -5.94
C PRO A 206 -4.80 3.92 -6.79
N GLY A 207 -3.85 4.44 -7.56
CA GLY A 207 -4.01 5.65 -8.35
C GLY A 207 -4.06 6.95 -7.55
N GLN A 208 -3.73 6.93 -6.25
CA GLN A 208 -3.61 8.15 -5.42
C GLN A 208 -2.14 8.52 -5.17
N GLU A 209 -1.92 9.82 -4.93
CA GLU A 209 -0.64 10.40 -4.50
C GLU A 209 -0.75 10.98 -3.07
N THR A 210 0.35 10.98 -2.33
CA THR A 210 0.47 11.74 -1.08
C THR A 210 0.51 13.24 -1.36
N PRO A 211 0.21 14.10 -0.37
CA PRO A 211 0.73 15.47 -0.37
C PRO A 211 2.26 15.46 -0.49
N VAL A 212 2.81 16.56 -1.01
CA VAL A 212 4.26 16.80 -1.08
C VAL A 212 4.87 16.71 0.31
N LEU A 213 5.99 16.00 0.45
CA LEU A 213 6.71 15.88 1.71
C LEU A 213 7.43 17.19 2.06
N PHE A 214 8.14 17.82 1.12
CA PHE A 214 8.72 19.17 1.24
C PHE A 214 8.83 19.86 -0.13
N ASP A 215 8.58 21.17 -0.21
CA ASP A 215 8.57 21.92 -1.49
C ASP A 215 9.97 22.41 -1.95
N ARG A 216 11.01 22.24 -1.11
CA ARG A 216 12.38 22.70 -1.38
C ARG A 216 13.39 22.15 -0.38
N ILE A 217 14.66 22.10 -0.82
CA ILE A 217 15.84 21.99 0.04
C ILE A 217 16.65 23.28 0.00
N SER A 218 17.42 23.58 1.05
CA SER A 218 18.36 24.71 1.10
C SER A 218 19.70 24.28 1.67
N LEU A 219 20.80 24.72 1.06
CA LEU A 219 22.15 24.49 1.59
C LEU A 219 22.33 25.32 2.87
N ILE A 220 22.81 24.70 3.96
CA ILE A 220 22.99 25.42 5.24
C ILE A 220 24.03 26.55 5.11
N ASN A 221 24.09 27.43 6.12
CA ASN A 221 24.93 28.63 6.10
C ASN A 221 26.42 28.31 6.39
N LEU A 222 27.07 27.59 5.47
CA LEU A 222 28.44 27.09 5.60
C LEU A 222 29.50 28.19 5.67
N VAL A 223 30.57 27.94 6.42
CA VAL A 223 31.67 28.88 6.68
C VAL A 223 33.02 28.26 6.29
N GLY A 224 33.66 28.81 5.25
CA GLY A 224 34.85 28.21 4.64
C GLY A 224 34.51 27.01 3.75
N GLY A 225 35.51 26.33 3.20
CA GLY A 225 35.34 25.24 2.21
C GLY A 225 35.46 23.81 2.76
N GLN A 226 35.28 23.60 4.07
CA GLN A 226 35.37 22.26 4.69
C GLN A 226 34.09 21.44 4.42
N GLY A 227 34.22 20.12 4.26
CA GLY A 227 33.10 19.17 4.03
C GLY A 227 32.38 19.26 2.67
N GLN A 228 32.66 20.29 1.86
CA GLN A 228 31.89 20.63 0.65
C GLN A 228 32.35 19.94 -0.64
N ALA A 229 33.50 19.26 -0.65
CA ALA A 229 34.08 18.71 -1.88
C ALA A 229 33.27 17.56 -2.48
N GLY A 230 33.14 17.55 -3.82
CA GLY A 230 32.40 16.55 -4.59
C GLY A 230 30.88 16.73 -4.56
N GLU A 231 30.17 15.96 -5.39
CA GLU A 231 28.70 15.95 -5.46
C GLU A 231 28.05 15.63 -4.10
N LYS A 232 26.77 16.03 -3.96
CA LYS A 232 25.95 15.79 -2.76
C LYS A 232 24.54 15.40 -3.22
N VAL A 233 24.11 14.19 -2.85
CA VAL A 233 22.81 13.64 -3.24
C VAL A 233 21.87 13.71 -2.05
N VAL A 234 20.80 14.52 -2.12
CA VAL A 234 19.66 14.37 -1.22
C VAL A 234 18.71 13.37 -1.86
N ASN A 235 18.64 12.16 -1.32
CA ASN A 235 17.83 11.08 -1.87
C ASN A 235 16.48 10.98 -1.13
N VAL A 236 15.40 10.73 -1.86
CA VAL A 236 14.09 10.39 -1.28
C VAL A 236 13.65 9.02 -1.79
N THR A 237 13.45 8.09 -0.87
CA THR A 237 12.94 6.74 -1.16
C THR A 237 11.62 6.52 -0.42
N ALA A 238 10.88 5.47 -0.80
CA ALA A 238 9.66 5.10 -0.09
C ALA A 238 9.57 3.58 0.07
N VAL A 239 8.94 3.16 1.17
CA VAL A 239 8.51 1.79 1.45
C VAL A 239 7.04 1.81 1.87
N ALA A 240 6.32 0.72 1.65
CA ALA A 240 4.91 0.61 1.99
C ALA A 240 4.55 -0.78 2.53
N ILE A 241 3.47 -0.82 3.31
CA ILE A 241 2.82 -2.04 3.79
C ILE A 241 1.38 -2.02 3.26
N GLN A 242 0.90 -3.15 2.73
CA GLN A 242 -0.51 -3.31 2.37
C GLN A 242 -1.45 -2.95 3.54
N GLU A 243 -2.64 -2.42 3.26
CA GLU A 243 -3.60 -2.11 4.34
C GLU A 243 -4.22 -3.37 4.98
N GLU A 244 -4.38 -4.44 4.19
CA GLU A 244 -5.13 -5.64 4.57
C GLU A 244 -4.53 -6.31 5.81
N GLY A 245 -5.32 -6.34 6.89
CA GLY A 245 -4.94 -6.83 8.22
C GLY A 245 -4.77 -5.74 9.29
N PHE A 246 -4.77 -4.45 8.94
CA PHE A 246 -4.53 -3.33 9.87
C PHE A 246 -5.58 -2.22 9.73
N ALA A 247 -6.05 -1.65 10.84
CA ALA A 247 -7.00 -0.54 10.83
C ALA A 247 -6.33 0.84 10.75
N THR A 248 -5.01 0.91 10.99
CA THR A 248 -4.23 2.16 10.94
C THR A 248 -2.79 1.95 10.46
N ALA A 249 -2.16 3.02 9.99
CA ALA A 249 -0.74 3.04 9.64
C ALA A 249 0.16 2.64 10.83
N ASP A 250 -0.13 3.13 12.04
CA ASP A 250 0.68 2.81 13.22
C ASP A 250 0.58 1.35 13.63
N GLU A 251 -0.58 0.69 13.47
CA GLU A 251 -0.67 -0.77 13.68
C GLU A 251 0.21 -1.53 12.68
N ALA A 252 0.15 -1.19 11.39
CA ALA A 252 0.97 -1.80 10.35
C ALA A 252 2.47 -1.63 10.61
N TRP A 253 2.92 -0.40 10.89
CA TRP A 253 4.34 -0.13 11.15
C TRP A 253 4.82 -0.74 12.48
N ASN A 254 3.99 -0.77 13.53
CA ASN A 254 4.36 -1.43 14.78
C ASN A 254 4.45 -2.95 14.64
N ALA A 255 3.60 -3.57 13.80
CA ALA A 255 3.68 -5.00 13.49
C ALA A 255 4.96 -5.33 12.69
N TYR A 256 5.30 -4.55 11.66
CA TYR A 256 6.56 -4.68 10.92
C TYR A 256 7.79 -4.55 11.83
N GLU A 257 7.81 -3.53 12.68
CA GLU A 257 8.90 -3.30 13.63
C GLU A 257 9.01 -4.39 14.72
N ALA A 258 7.90 -5.02 15.11
CA ALA A 258 7.91 -6.19 15.98
C ALA A 258 8.45 -7.43 15.26
N GLN A 259 8.04 -7.66 14.00
CA GLN A 259 8.54 -8.75 13.16
C GLN A 259 10.05 -8.65 12.93
N LYS A 260 10.55 -7.46 12.58
CA LYS A 260 11.98 -7.19 12.39
C LYS A 260 12.79 -7.56 13.63
N ARG A 261 12.42 -7.04 14.81
CA ARG A 261 13.10 -7.36 16.08
C ARG A 261 13.06 -8.83 16.44
N ALA A 262 12.00 -9.55 16.06
CA ALA A 262 11.91 -11.00 16.27
C ALA A 262 12.86 -11.79 15.34
N LEU A 263 13.06 -11.32 14.11
CA LEU A 263 14.05 -11.88 13.17
C LEU A 263 15.49 -11.59 13.64
N ASP A 264 15.79 -10.33 13.97
CA ASP A 264 17.10 -9.90 14.50
C ASP A 264 17.49 -10.72 15.75
N ALA A 265 16.50 -11.02 16.62
CA ALA A 265 16.70 -11.82 17.83
C ALA A 265 16.81 -13.34 17.58
N ALA A 266 16.32 -13.84 16.44
CA ALA A 266 16.47 -15.24 16.04
C ALA A 266 17.85 -15.50 15.43
N ASP A 267 18.30 -14.63 14.53
CA ASP A 267 19.64 -14.70 13.93
C ASP A 267 20.77 -14.48 14.97
N ALA A 268 20.46 -13.77 16.07
CA ALA A 268 21.34 -13.62 17.22
C ALA A 268 21.50 -14.87 18.10
N GLN A 269 20.77 -15.97 17.85
CA GLN A 269 20.93 -17.24 18.59
C GLN A 269 21.89 -18.19 17.85
N PRO A 270 23.16 -18.33 18.29
CA PRO A 270 24.07 -19.30 17.70
C PRO A 270 23.55 -20.73 17.97
N GLY A 271 23.15 -21.43 16.90
CA GLY A 271 22.34 -22.64 16.99
C GLY A 271 22.82 -23.69 17.99
N GLU A 272 21.96 -24.00 18.95
CA GLU A 272 22.15 -25.05 19.95
C GLU A 272 22.14 -26.42 19.27
N LYS A 273 23.34 -26.96 18.99
CA LYS A 273 23.51 -28.28 18.38
C LYS A 273 23.29 -29.38 19.42
N ALA A 274 22.23 -30.14 19.22
CA ALA A 274 22.07 -31.50 19.74
C ALA A 274 23.01 -32.50 19.03
#